data_AF-A0A034WTZ0-F1
#
_entry.id   AF-A0A034WTZ0-F1
#
_cell.length_a   1.000
_cell.length_b   1.000
_cell.length_c   1.000
_cell.angle_alpha   90.00
_cell.angle_beta   90.00
_cell.angle_gamma   90.00
#
_symmetry.space_group_name_H-M   'P 1'
#
loop_
_entity.id
_entity.type
_entity.pdbx_description
1 polymer ?
#
loop_
_entity_poly.entity_id
_entity_poly.type
_entity_poly.pdbx_seq_one_letter_code
_entity_poly.pdbx_strand_id
1 'polypeptide(L)'
;MANSYDIPSWAGKPPTGLHLDVLKEDKLVQKLMVDEKRCYLFGRNSQMNDFCIDHASCSRVHAAFVYHKHLNIAYLVDLGSTHGTFIGTLRLEPHKPTQLQINSTFHFGASTRRYI
;
A
#
# COMPACT_ATOMS: atom_id res chain seq x y z
N MET A 1 6.07 -9.85 19.04
CA MET A 1 6.57 -8.47 18.88
C MET A 1 5.85 -7.90 17.67
N ALA A 2 4.82 -7.09 17.91
CA ALA A 2 3.96 -6.56 16.86
C ALA A 2 4.80 -5.63 15.98
N ASN A 3 4.91 -5.97 14.70
CA ASN A 3 5.58 -5.14 13.70
C ASN A 3 4.61 -4.01 13.33
N SER A 4 4.29 -3.16 14.33
CA SER A 4 3.40 -2.03 14.20
C SER A 4 4.17 -0.90 13.54
N TYR A 5 3.92 -0.69 12.25
CA TYR A 5 4.36 0.51 11.58
C TYR A 5 3.83 1.73 12.34
N ASP A 6 4.74 2.60 12.79
CA ASP A 6 4.38 3.78 13.57
C ASP A 6 3.74 4.80 12.63
N ILE A 7 2.42 4.91 12.73
CA ILE A 7 1.66 5.78 11.84
C ILE A 7 2.03 7.23 12.18
N PRO A 8 2.56 7.99 11.23
CA PRO A 8 3.00 9.34 11.51
C PRO A 8 1.84 10.24 11.94
N SER A 9 2.13 11.26 12.75
CA SER A 9 1.13 12.19 13.29
C SER A 9 0.39 12.99 12.22
N TRP A 10 1.02 13.20 11.06
CA TRP A 10 0.42 13.86 9.89
C TRP A 10 -0.56 12.96 9.11
N ALA A 11 -0.58 11.66 9.40
CA ALA A 11 -1.53 10.74 8.80
C ALA A 11 -2.94 11.05 9.29
N GLY A 12 -3.89 11.15 8.37
CA GLY A 12 -5.29 11.38 8.69
C GLY A 12 -6.21 10.60 7.78
N LYS A 13 -7.50 10.63 8.12
CA LYS A 13 -8.54 9.95 7.35
C LYS A 13 -8.67 10.61 5.97
N PRO A 14 -8.65 9.84 4.87
CA PRO A 14 -8.92 10.39 3.55
C PRO A 14 -10.38 10.78 3.35
N PRO A 15 -10.69 11.53 2.29
CA PRO A 15 -12.06 11.82 1.92
C PRO A 15 -12.85 10.54 1.60
N THR A 16 -14.15 10.58 1.87
CA THR A 16 -15.07 9.47 1.62
C THR A 16 -15.08 9.09 0.14
N GLY A 17 -14.94 7.80 -0.15
CA GLY A 17 -14.89 7.26 -1.52
C GLY A 17 -13.50 7.03 -2.08
N LEU A 18 -12.43 7.32 -1.32
CA LEU A 18 -11.08 6.91 -1.72
C LEU A 18 -10.96 5.39 -1.67
N HIS A 19 -10.54 4.80 -2.78
CA HIS A 19 -10.35 3.37 -2.94
C HIS A 19 -9.14 3.08 -3.81
N LEU A 20 -8.65 1.85 -3.73
CA LEU A 20 -7.63 1.32 -4.62
C LEU A 20 -8.25 0.23 -5.48
N ASP A 21 -8.09 0.37 -6.79
CA ASP A 21 -8.50 -0.65 -7.74
C ASP A 21 -7.39 -1.67 -7.92
N VAL A 22 -7.69 -2.93 -7.61
CA VAL A 22 -6.76 -4.05 -7.78
C VAL A 22 -7.04 -4.68 -9.12
N LEU A 23 -6.12 -4.53 -10.06
CA LEU A 23 -6.15 -5.15 -11.37
C LEU A 23 -5.24 -6.37 -11.39
N LYS A 24 -5.69 -7.44 -12.03
CA LYS A 24 -4.89 -8.62 -12.36
C LYS A 24 -5.12 -8.92 -13.83
N GLU A 25 -4.03 -9.00 -14.60
CA GLU A 25 -4.12 -9.26 -16.06
C GLU A 25 -5.06 -8.26 -16.76
N ASP A 26 -4.94 -6.98 -16.40
CA ASP A 26 -5.77 -5.87 -16.89
C ASP A 26 -7.26 -5.91 -16.50
N LYS A 27 -7.67 -6.89 -15.70
CA LYS A 27 -9.05 -6.99 -15.18
C LYS A 27 -9.11 -6.52 -13.74
N LEU A 28 -10.09 -5.66 -13.45
CA LEU A 28 -10.42 -5.31 -12.06
C LEU A 28 -10.89 -6.57 -11.33
N VAL A 29 -10.11 -7.01 -10.33
CA VAL A 29 -10.43 -8.18 -9.52
C VAL A 29 -10.99 -7.82 -8.16
N GLN A 30 -10.59 -6.68 -7.60
CA GLN A 30 -11.01 -6.26 -6.26
C GLN A 30 -10.92 -4.75 -6.12
N LYS A 31 -11.82 -4.15 -5.34
CA LYS A 31 -11.75 -2.75 -4.93
C LYS A 31 -11.52 -2.68 -3.43
N LEU A 32 -10.49 -1.97 -3.00
CA LEU A 32 -10.10 -1.81 -1.62
C LEU A 32 -10.49 -0.42 -1.14
N MET A 33 -11.46 -0.32 -0.24
CA MET A 33 -11.83 0.96 0.35
C MET A 33 -10.72 1.42 1.29
N VAL A 34 -10.14 2.58 1.02
CA VAL A 34 -9.10 3.17 1.86
C VAL A 34 -9.58 4.41 2.60
N ASP A 35 -10.89 4.71 2.63
CA ASP A 35 -11.44 5.90 3.27
C ASP A 35 -11.73 5.77 4.77
N GLU A 36 -11.63 4.58 5.37
CA GLU A 36 -12.00 4.35 6.78
C GLU A 36 -10.89 4.67 7.79
N LYS A 37 -9.65 4.28 7.48
CA LYS A 37 -8.45 4.39 8.32
C LYS A 37 -7.44 5.39 7.76
N ARG A 38 -6.57 5.91 8.63
CA ARG A 38 -5.45 6.80 8.26
C ARG A 38 -4.23 6.06 7.67
N CYS A 39 -4.15 4.75 7.91
CA CYS A 39 -3.07 3.89 7.45
C CYS A 39 -3.62 2.49 7.18
N TYR A 40 -3.10 1.83 6.15
CA TYR A 40 -3.40 0.46 5.79
C TYR A 40 -2.13 -0.32 5.54
N LEU A 41 -2.09 -1.54 6.05
CA LEU A 41 -0.97 -2.43 5.84
C LEU A 41 -1.24 -3.42 4.72
N PHE A 42 -0.19 -3.69 3.95
CA PHE A 42 -0.17 -4.61 2.83
C PHE A 42 0.85 -5.71 3.12
N GLY A 43 0.45 -6.96 2.97
CA GLY A 43 1.37 -8.08 3.14
C GLY A 43 0.69 -9.43 2.99
N ARG A 44 1.48 -10.49 3.06
CA ARG A 44 1.00 -11.86 2.88
C ARG A 44 0.20 -12.39 4.07
N ASN A 45 0.37 -11.82 5.27
CA ASN A 45 -0.31 -12.31 6.47
C ASN A 45 -1.62 -11.51 6.73
N SER A 46 -2.77 -12.10 6.48
CA SER A 46 -4.08 -11.44 6.71
C SER A 46 -4.37 -11.10 8.17
N GLN A 47 -3.68 -11.73 9.14
CA GLN A 47 -3.88 -11.40 10.57
C GLN A 47 -3.17 -10.11 10.99
N MET A 48 -2.12 -9.71 10.25
CA MET A 48 -1.30 -8.54 10.57
C MET A 48 -1.56 -7.36 9.64
N ASN A 49 -2.18 -7.59 8.48
CA ASN A 49 -2.38 -6.58 7.46
C ASN A 49 -3.86 -6.40 7.15
N ASP A 50 -4.24 -5.17 6.84
CA ASP A 50 -5.57 -4.84 6.36
C ASP A 50 -5.84 -5.47 4.98
N PHE A 51 -4.81 -5.46 4.13
CA PHE A 51 -4.90 -5.99 2.78
C PHE A 51 -3.93 -7.16 2.58
N CYS A 52 -4.52 -8.34 2.38
CA CYS A 52 -3.78 -9.56 2.14
C CYS A 52 -3.35 -9.68 0.68
N ILE A 53 -2.03 -9.80 0.47
CA ILE A 53 -1.43 -10.05 -0.84
C ILE A 53 -0.91 -11.48 -0.86
N ASP A 54 -1.69 -12.35 -1.50
CA ASP A 54 -1.31 -13.75 -1.69
C ASP A 54 -0.32 -13.87 -2.85
N HIS A 55 0.96 -13.63 -2.57
CA HIS A 55 2.04 -13.82 -3.52
C HIS A 55 3.33 -14.24 -2.80
N ALA A 56 4.08 -15.17 -3.40
CA ALA A 56 5.30 -15.72 -2.78
C ALA A 56 6.40 -14.67 -2.60
N SER A 57 6.49 -13.70 -3.51
CA SER A 57 7.43 -12.58 -3.43
C SER A 57 7.00 -11.45 -2.48
N CYS A 58 5.84 -11.58 -1.82
CA CYS A 58 5.38 -10.58 -0.84
C CYS A 58 5.74 -11.02 0.58
N SER A 59 6.20 -10.05 1.38
CA SER A 59 6.59 -10.27 2.77
C SER A 59 5.34 -10.38 3.64
N ARG A 60 5.49 -10.96 4.85
CA ARG A 60 4.39 -11.05 5.83
C ARG A 60 3.76 -9.70 6.08
N VAL A 61 4.59 -8.67 6.28
CA VAL A 61 4.25 -7.24 6.25
C VAL A 61 5.17 -6.65 5.20
N HIS A 62 4.63 -6.07 4.13
CA HIS A 62 5.37 -5.69 2.94
C HIS A 62 5.44 -4.17 2.78
N ALA A 63 4.30 -3.49 2.88
CA ALA A 63 4.22 -2.05 2.74
C ALA A 63 3.09 -1.45 3.60
N ALA A 64 3.17 -0.15 3.84
CA ALA A 64 2.13 0.66 4.46
C ALA A 64 1.67 1.74 3.49
N PHE A 65 0.36 1.92 3.38
CA PHE A 65 -0.25 3.07 2.74
C PHE A 65 -0.71 4.03 3.81
N VAL A 66 -0.33 5.30 3.69
CA VAL A 66 -0.61 6.35 4.67
C VAL A 66 -1.20 7.54 3.94
N TYR A 67 -2.33 8.05 4.41
CA TYR A 67 -2.94 9.24 3.81
C TYR A 67 -2.62 10.50 4.61
N HIS A 68 -2.15 11.55 3.92
CA HIS A 68 -1.82 12.82 4.54
C HIS A 68 -3.01 13.79 4.44
N LYS A 69 -3.76 13.97 5.53
CA LYS A 69 -4.97 14.81 5.55
C LYS A 69 -4.73 16.28 5.17
N HIS A 70 -3.62 16.87 5.62
CA HIS A 70 -3.37 18.29 5.33
C HIS A 70 -3.00 18.57 3.87
N LEU A 71 -2.30 17.66 3.21
CA LEU A 71 -1.86 17.81 1.83
C LEU A 71 -2.81 17.13 0.84
N ASN A 72 -3.73 16.29 1.32
CA ASN A 72 -4.58 15.41 0.52
C ASN A 72 -3.78 14.47 -0.41
N ILE A 73 -2.62 14.01 0.07
CA ILE A 73 -1.67 13.16 -0.67
C ILE A 73 -1.58 11.79 -0.02
N ALA A 74 -1.58 10.73 -0.82
CA ALA A 74 -1.27 9.38 -0.37
C ALA A 74 0.24 9.14 -0.38
N TYR A 75 0.72 8.38 0.60
CA TYR A 75 2.10 7.93 0.69
C TYR A 75 2.13 6.41 0.75
N LEU A 76 3.07 5.82 0.05
CA LEU A 76 3.37 4.41 0.10
C LEU A 76 4.77 4.23 0.71
N VAL A 77 4.86 3.36 1.70
CA VAL A 77 6.08 3.11 2.46
C VAL A 77 6.39 1.63 2.38
N ASP A 78 7.54 1.27 1.83
CA ASP A 78 8.01 -0.11 1.89
C ASP A 78 8.52 -0.43 3.30
N LEU A 79 8.09 -1.54 3.90
CA LEU A 79 8.43 -1.90 5.28
C LEU A 79 9.62 -2.86 5.37
N GLY A 80 10.59 -2.71 4.46
CA GLY A 80 11.77 -3.58 4.39
C GLY A 80 11.43 -4.88 3.69
N SER A 81 10.66 -4.82 2.60
CA SER A 81 10.28 -6.01 1.87
C SER A 81 11.45 -6.62 1.09
N THR A 82 11.48 -7.95 0.96
CA THR A 82 12.60 -8.65 0.29
C THR A 82 12.68 -8.31 -1.20
N HIS A 83 11.54 -8.24 -1.87
CA HIS A 83 11.47 -7.98 -3.32
C HIS A 83 11.24 -6.51 -3.67
N GLY A 84 10.99 -5.65 -2.67
CA GLY A 84 10.70 -4.24 -2.86
C GLY A 84 9.26 -3.95 -3.28
N THR A 85 8.86 -2.70 -3.06
CA THR A 85 7.62 -2.10 -3.56
C THR A 85 7.94 -1.21 -4.76
N PHE A 86 7.06 -1.14 -5.74
CA PHE A 86 7.28 -0.40 -6.98
C PHE A 86 6.07 0.48 -7.31
N ILE A 87 6.31 1.76 -7.60
CA ILE A 87 5.30 2.65 -8.19
C ILE A 87 5.63 2.79 -9.69
N GLY A 88 4.77 2.27 -10.55
CA GLY A 88 5.00 2.16 -11.98
C GLY A 88 6.21 1.27 -12.25
N THR A 89 7.30 1.88 -12.69
CA THR A 89 8.61 1.24 -12.91
C THR A 89 9.65 1.59 -11.85
N LEU A 90 9.33 2.52 -10.94
CA LEU A 90 10.25 3.02 -9.92
C LEU A 90 10.18 2.15 -8.66
N ARG A 91 11.32 1.58 -8.26
CA ARG A 91 11.46 0.88 -6.98
C ARG A 91 11.54 1.89 -5.83
N LEU A 92 10.73 1.67 -4.81
CA LEU A 92 10.75 2.49 -3.60
C LEU A 92 11.91 2.12 -2.68
N GLU A 93 12.39 3.13 -1.96
CA GLU A 93 13.36 2.92 -0.89
C GLU A 93 12.66 2.37 0.37
N PRO A 94 13.26 1.36 1.04
CA PRO A 94 12.71 0.81 2.26
C PRO A 94 12.66 1.87 3.36
N HIS A 95 11.57 1.84 4.13
CA HIS A 95 11.26 2.72 5.27
C HIS A 95 11.16 4.21 4.90
N LYS A 96 11.07 4.53 3.61
CA LYS A 96 10.95 5.90 3.13
C LYS A 96 9.54 6.15 2.60
N PRO A 97 8.77 7.08 3.20
CA PRO A 97 7.46 7.43 2.68
C PRO A 97 7.61 8.11 1.32
N THR A 98 7.10 7.45 0.29
CA THR A 98 7.13 7.96 -1.08
C THR A 98 5.74 8.41 -1.48
N GLN A 99 5.64 9.58 -2.08
CA GLN A 99 4.37 10.10 -2.56
C GLN A 99 3.78 9.19 -3.64
N LEU A 100 2.54 8.78 -3.44
CA LEU A 100 1.72 8.06 -4.41
C LEU A 100 0.71 9.04 -4.98
N GLN A 101 0.79 9.30 -6.29
CA GLN A 101 -0.18 10.16 -6.96
C GLN A 101 -1.45 9.39 -7.29
N ILE A 102 -2.58 10.10 -7.32
CA ILE A 102 -3.86 9.54 -7.74
C ILE A 102 -3.72 9.07 -9.20
N ASN A 103 -4.27 7.89 -9.52
CA ASN A 103 -4.10 7.20 -10.81
C ASN A 103 -2.68 6.65 -11.07
N SER A 104 -1.77 6.71 -10.10
CA SER A 104 -0.49 6.02 -10.24
C SER A 104 -0.66 4.55 -9.94
N THR A 105 -0.21 3.71 -10.86
CA THR A 105 -0.19 2.27 -10.64
C THR A 105 1.00 1.87 -9.79
N PHE A 106 0.81 1.01 -8.78
CA PHE A 106 1.89 0.41 -8.01
C PHE A 106 1.70 -1.10 -7.87
N HIS A 107 2.78 -1.81 -7.54
CA HIS A 107 2.79 -3.24 -7.35
C HIS A 107 3.85 -3.66 -6.31
N PHE A 108 3.73 -4.89 -5.84
CA PHE A 108 4.52 -5.42 -4.74
C PHE A 108 5.34 -6.63 -5.20
N GLY A 109 6.66 -6.56 -5.05
CA GLY A 109 7.59 -7.58 -5.54
C GLY A 109 7.29 -8.00 -6.99
N ALA A 110 7.28 -9.30 -7.25
CA ALA A 110 6.94 -9.87 -8.55
C ALA A 110 5.43 -10.18 -8.72
N SER A 111 4.55 -9.58 -7.91
CA SER A 111 3.11 -9.78 -8.03
C SER A 111 2.59 -9.27 -9.37
N THR A 112 1.72 -10.04 -10.02
CA THR A 112 1.01 -9.61 -11.23
C THR A 112 -0.16 -8.67 -10.93
N ARG A 113 -0.50 -8.49 -9.64
CA ARG A 113 -1.53 -7.56 -9.20
C ARG A 113 -0.98 -6.13 -9.20
N ARG A 114 -1.75 -5.24 -9.81
CA ARG A 114 -1.49 -3.80 -9.88
C ARG A 114 -2.57 -3.06 -9.10
N TYR A 115 -2.18 -2.01 -8.40
CA TYR A 115 -3.06 -1.19 -7.58
C TYR A 115 -3.06 0.22 -8.16
N ILE A 116 -4.23 0.82 -8.34
CA ILE A 116 -4.42 2.16 -8.91
C ILE A 116 -5.27 3.00 -7.97
#